data_AF-A0A1G6LI92-F1
#
_entry.id   AF-A0A1G6LI92-F1
#
_cell.length_a   1.000
_cell.length_b   1.000
_cell.length_c   1.000
_cell.angle_alpha   90.00
_cell.angle_beta   90.00
_cell.angle_gamma   90.00
#
_symmetry.space_group_name_H-M   'P 1'
#
loop_
_entity.id
_entity.type
_entity.pdbx_description
1 polymer ?
#
loop_
_entity_poly.entity_id
_entity_poly.type
_entity_poly.pdbx_seq_one_letter_code
_entity_poly.pdbx_strand_id
1 'polypeptide(L)'
;MKKIFLFIWIVIIVFSTSVYAEQANELEVTEIELGGESYLVENYDDFTANYNNLRRPVVGLALSGGGARAMVNFGVIKALEEAGIPFDFMTGTSMGAIVSVMYGSGLNTEQMLDVVTTTSFGRLVEPGIGGSGSLIDTKKLNLFLEEIAPNKRLENFQTPAALLSFELGEGKKYITTSGRISEVIQSSYSIPIYFPIETRNDRYFMDAGILEATPAKAAAVLGADFVIATTSFPKENHETFNSASASINRFLNIIQDNYSQQIIKNYADFVIDIDVDDYTFMDFNQAPKLVKHGYQSTKKIIPSLKQELEKREIEFYKYEEKEKVNIQDILNDLENNRFIVDGSDRSLFLNYGHDQSYFDQELIVPFEDNFQTGIELKKDNLSFDIKGDDFFNEGYEARLELKKLTKRTDLFLAYANDYQSETKDDYRFEIKYFADYFQSSLGYGQQRNEEYYLLSSSFGKTGNLFDFETENDFIYNIDRSEAKVLSSNIIHLDLGSKWNLESSIVYNNTNLLDSPIIYRGQSLSETTEFQAALDFNYNHQFIDPIYLGGFFQTTDIGAYLFADYYENEENSGETAGIGLNSQLFLLGLRPIALDLYFAYDFEEEDDRVGLELGYEF
;
A
#
# COMPACT_ATOMS: atom_id res chain seq x y z
N MET A 1 10.62 -28.65 -24.68
CA MET A 1 9.17 -28.97 -24.87
C MET A 1 8.59 -29.99 -23.88
N LYS A 2 8.85 -31.31 -23.95
CA LYS A 2 8.18 -32.30 -23.06
C LYS A 2 8.43 -32.11 -21.55
N LYS A 3 9.61 -31.63 -21.17
CA LYS A 3 9.98 -31.35 -19.76
C LYS A 3 9.27 -30.10 -19.20
N ILE A 4 9.24 -29.01 -19.98
CA ILE A 4 8.51 -27.77 -19.67
C ILE A 4 7.01 -28.04 -19.52
N PHE A 5 6.40 -28.78 -20.45
CA PHE A 5 4.99 -29.17 -20.34
C PHE A 5 4.71 -30.02 -19.09
N LEU A 6 5.57 -30.99 -18.76
CA LEU A 6 5.39 -31.83 -17.57
C LEU A 6 5.54 -31.01 -16.27
N PHE A 7 6.49 -30.05 -16.24
CA PHE A 7 6.70 -29.14 -15.13
C PHE A 7 5.51 -28.20 -14.93
N ILE A 8 5.03 -27.55 -16.00
CA ILE A 8 3.82 -26.70 -15.99
C ILE A 8 2.60 -27.51 -15.51
N TRP A 9 2.47 -28.78 -15.93
CA TRP A 9 1.39 -29.65 -15.44
C TRP A 9 1.50 -29.98 -13.94
N ILE A 10 2.70 -30.22 -13.42
CA ILE A 10 2.91 -30.44 -11.97
C ILE A 10 2.60 -29.16 -11.19
N VAL A 11 3.02 -28.00 -11.68
CA VAL A 11 2.68 -26.69 -11.11
C VAL A 11 1.15 -26.50 -11.11
N ILE A 12 0.46 -26.67 -12.24
CA ILE A 12 -1.01 -26.56 -12.28
C ILE A 12 -1.69 -27.49 -11.26
N ILE A 13 -1.19 -28.72 -11.08
CA ILE A 13 -1.74 -29.68 -10.09
C ILE A 13 -1.52 -29.18 -8.65
N VAL A 14 -0.31 -28.74 -8.29
CA VAL A 14 0.02 -28.22 -6.96
C VAL A 14 -0.83 -26.98 -6.62
N PHE A 15 -1.15 -26.17 -7.62
CA PHE A 15 -1.93 -24.93 -7.52
C PHE A 15 -3.43 -25.10 -7.82
N SER A 16 -3.98 -26.33 -7.80
CA SER A 16 -5.39 -26.62 -8.13
C SER A 16 -6.24 -27.17 -6.98
N THR A 17 -5.70 -27.29 -5.76
CA THR A 17 -6.46 -27.83 -4.64
C THR A 17 -7.21 -26.74 -3.90
N SER A 18 -8.54 -26.76 -3.96
CA SER A 18 -9.42 -25.90 -3.17
C SER A 18 -9.44 -26.36 -1.71
N VAL A 19 -9.37 -25.41 -0.78
CA VAL A 19 -9.61 -25.65 0.65
C VAL A 19 -11.10 -25.44 0.93
N TYR A 20 -11.71 -26.38 1.65
CA TYR A 20 -13.12 -26.33 2.04
C TYR A 20 -13.32 -25.33 3.19
N ALA A 21 -14.36 -24.50 3.06
CA ALA A 21 -14.76 -23.53 4.07
C ALA A 21 -15.21 -24.22 5.38
N GLU A 22 -14.78 -23.65 6.50
CA GLU A 22 -15.17 -24.06 7.84
C GLU A 22 -16.61 -23.58 8.15
N GLN A 23 -17.32 -24.37 8.94
CA GLN A 23 -18.76 -24.22 9.18
C GLN A 23 -19.03 -22.99 10.07
N ALA A 24 -19.75 -22.00 9.54
CA ALA A 24 -20.11 -20.78 10.27
C ALA A 24 -21.11 -21.07 11.41
N ASN A 25 -20.88 -20.44 12.57
CA ASN A 25 -21.87 -20.38 13.66
C ASN A 25 -23.12 -19.61 13.19
N GLU A 26 -24.30 -20.00 13.68
CA GLU A 26 -25.53 -19.21 13.47
C GLU A 26 -25.36 -17.80 14.04
N LEU A 27 -25.42 -16.79 13.18
CA LEU A 27 -25.39 -15.36 13.54
C LEU A 27 -26.81 -14.88 13.82
N GLU A 28 -27.02 -14.24 14.97
CA GLU A 28 -28.27 -13.58 15.29
C GLU A 28 -28.31 -12.20 14.62
N VAL A 29 -29.34 -11.95 13.82
CA VAL A 29 -29.55 -10.67 13.14
C VAL A 29 -30.87 -10.08 13.58
N THR A 30 -30.83 -8.91 14.21
CA THR A 30 -31.99 -8.17 14.69
C THR A 30 -32.33 -7.05 13.73
N GLU A 31 -33.59 -6.98 13.29
CA GLU A 31 -34.08 -5.87 12.48
C GLU A 31 -34.60 -4.74 13.39
N ILE A 32 -34.04 -3.54 13.22
CA ILE A 32 -34.41 -2.34 13.98
C ILE A 32 -34.89 -1.26 13.01
N GLU A 33 -36.12 -0.77 13.23
CA GLU A 33 -36.66 0.36 12.49
C GLU A 33 -36.41 1.67 13.23
N LEU A 34 -35.77 2.63 12.56
CA LEU A 34 -35.58 3.98 13.08
C LEU A 34 -35.81 5.00 11.97
N GLY A 35 -36.64 6.01 12.23
CA GLY A 35 -36.87 7.11 11.28
C GLY A 35 -37.30 6.67 9.87
N GLY A 36 -38.10 5.60 9.77
CA GLY A 36 -38.62 5.07 8.50
C GLY A 36 -37.63 4.25 7.67
N GLU A 37 -36.46 3.91 8.22
CA GLU A 37 -35.49 2.99 7.60
C GLU A 37 -35.28 1.78 8.49
N SER A 38 -34.92 0.66 7.88
CA SER A 38 -34.62 -0.60 8.55
C SER A 38 -33.11 -0.87 8.57
N TYR A 39 -32.62 -1.29 9.72
CA TYR A 39 -31.24 -1.70 9.97
C TYR A 39 -31.23 -3.16 10.42
N LEU A 40 -30.45 -3.99 9.73
CA LEU A 40 -30.11 -5.33 10.16
C LEU A 40 -28.85 -5.26 11.03
N VAL A 41 -28.92 -5.70 12.28
CA VAL A 41 -27.81 -5.59 13.23
C VAL A 41 -27.40 -6.96 13.74
N GLU A 42 -26.12 -7.30 13.57
CA GLU A 42 -25.55 -8.53 14.12
C GLU A 42 -25.45 -8.43 15.65
N ASN A 43 -25.83 -9.51 16.35
CA ASN A 43 -25.61 -9.71 17.79
C ASN A 43 -25.91 -8.44 18.62
N TYR A 44 -27.05 -7.80 18.37
CA TYR A 44 -27.39 -6.49 18.93
C TYR A 44 -27.30 -6.45 20.47
N ASP A 45 -27.88 -7.46 21.13
CA ASP A 45 -27.89 -7.54 22.59
C ASP A 45 -26.48 -7.68 23.16
N ASP A 46 -25.62 -8.49 22.53
CA ASP A 46 -24.22 -8.66 22.93
C ASP A 46 -23.41 -7.38 22.71
N PHE A 47 -23.62 -6.68 21.59
CA PHE A 47 -22.94 -5.41 21.32
C PHE A 47 -23.33 -4.34 22.34
N THR A 48 -24.63 -4.17 22.60
CA THR A 48 -25.11 -3.14 23.54
C THR A 48 -24.81 -3.46 25.00
N ALA A 49 -24.63 -4.74 25.37
CA ALA A 49 -24.24 -5.16 26.72
C ALA A 49 -22.93 -4.51 27.21
N ASN A 50 -22.05 -4.07 26.29
CA ASN A 50 -20.81 -3.36 26.61
C ASN A 50 -21.04 -2.02 27.34
N TYR A 51 -22.19 -1.37 27.13
CA TYR A 51 -22.48 -0.03 27.68
C TYR A 51 -23.86 0.13 28.32
N ASN A 52 -24.76 -0.86 28.22
CA ASN A 52 -26.10 -0.82 28.83
C ASN A 52 -26.11 -0.63 30.36
N ASN A 53 -24.99 -0.90 31.06
CA ASN A 53 -24.88 -0.74 32.51
C ASN A 53 -24.30 0.62 32.95
N LEU A 54 -23.98 1.50 32.01
CA LEU A 54 -23.47 2.84 32.33
C LEU A 54 -24.54 3.67 33.03
N ARG A 55 -24.10 4.46 34.03
CA ARG A 55 -24.97 5.37 34.80
C ARG A 55 -25.00 6.80 34.25
N ARG A 56 -24.40 7.01 33.08
CA ARG A 56 -24.32 8.28 32.34
C ARG A 56 -24.84 8.05 30.92
N PRO A 57 -25.20 9.12 30.18
CA PRO A 57 -25.54 8.99 28.77
C PRO A 57 -24.43 8.27 27.97
N VAL A 58 -24.83 7.36 27.09
CA VAL A 58 -23.94 6.63 26.18
C VAL A 58 -23.51 7.54 25.04
N VAL A 59 -22.20 7.63 24.78
CA VAL A 59 -21.64 8.46 23.73
C VAL A 59 -21.20 7.60 22.55
N GLY A 60 -21.85 7.76 21.40
CA GLY A 60 -21.45 7.11 20.15
C GLY A 60 -20.59 8.03 19.30
N LEU A 61 -19.48 7.52 18.76
CA LEU A 61 -18.65 8.22 17.79
C LEU A 61 -18.90 7.70 16.37
N ALA A 62 -19.51 8.53 15.52
CA ALA A 62 -19.81 8.22 14.13
C ALA A 62 -18.72 8.78 13.19
N LEU A 63 -17.89 7.90 12.64
CA LEU A 63 -16.78 8.26 11.75
C LEU A 63 -17.20 8.18 10.28
N SER A 64 -17.05 9.30 9.56
CA SER A 64 -17.47 9.38 8.16
C SER A 64 -16.57 8.58 7.21
N GLY A 65 -17.19 8.07 6.14
CA GLY A 65 -16.51 7.64 4.92
C GLY A 65 -16.07 8.82 4.05
N GLY A 66 -15.53 8.52 2.87
CA GLY A 66 -15.06 9.54 1.92
C GLY A 66 -13.69 9.27 1.28
N GLY A 67 -13.25 8.01 1.25
CA GLY A 67 -11.96 7.62 0.65
C GLY A 67 -10.78 8.22 1.42
N ALA A 68 -9.79 8.73 0.70
CA ALA A 68 -8.60 9.35 1.29
C ALA A 68 -8.96 10.53 2.22
N ARG A 69 -9.94 11.36 1.88
CA ARG A 69 -10.36 12.52 2.70
C ARG A 69 -10.71 12.14 4.14
N ALA A 70 -11.32 10.97 4.33
CA ALA A 70 -11.72 10.47 5.65
C ALA A 70 -10.54 10.00 6.52
N MET A 71 -9.30 10.00 6.01
CA MET A 71 -8.10 9.80 6.82
C MET A 71 -7.89 10.90 7.88
N VAL A 72 -8.58 12.03 7.76
CA VAL A 72 -8.65 13.04 8.83
C VAL A 72 -9.17 12.45 10.16
N ASN A 73 -9.98 11.38 10.11
CA ASN A 73 -10.53 10.72 11.29
C ASN A 73 -9.44 10.14 12.21
N PHE A 74 -8.29 9.72 11.68
CA PHE A 74 -7.15 9.31 12.52
C PHE A 74 -6.66 10.46 13.41
N GLY A 75 -6.60 11.67 12.86
CA GLY A 75 -6.28 12.89 13.61
C GLY A 75 -7.38 13.30 14.61
N VAL A 76 -8.65 13.09 14.24
CA VAL A 76 -9.81 13.31 15.14
C VAL A 76 -9.66 12.45 16.39
N ILE A 77 -9.45 11.14 16.21
CA ILE A 77 -9.29 10.18 17.30
C ILE A 77 -8.18 10.62 18.26
N LYS A 78 -6.99 10.95 17.73
CA LYS A 78 -5.88 11.47 18.54
C LYS A 78 -6.29 12.69 19.37
N ALA A 79 -6.97 13.66 18.76
CA ALA A 79 -7.38 14.89 19.44
C ALA A 79 -8.47 14.64 20.52
N LEU A 80 -9.41 13.74 20.26
CA LEU A 80 -10.45 13.36 21.23
C LEU A 80 -9.84 12.63 22.43
N GLU A 81 -8.93 11.68 22.17
CA GLU A 81 -8.21 10.92 23.20
C GLU A 81 -7.36 11.82 24.09
N GLU A 82 -6.53 12.69 23.50
CA GLU A 82 -5.72 13.68 24.25
C GLU A 82 -6.58 14.63 25.10
N ALA A 83 -7.77 14.97 24.61
CA ALA A 83 -8.70 15.86 25.30
C ALA A 83 -9.53 15.17 26.38
N GLY A 84 -9.49 13.83 26.46
CA GLY A 84 -10.29 13.02 27.37
C GLY A 84 -11.77 13.00 27.04
N ILE A 85 -12.13 13.14 25.76
CA ILE A 85 -13.52 13.08 25.31
C ILE A 85 -13.98 11.61 25.29
N PRO A 86 -15.03 11.24 26.05
CA PRO A 86 -15.51 9.86 26.09
C PRO A 86 -16.24 9.47 24.80
N PHE A 87 -16.03 8.24 24.35
CA PHE A 87 -16.92 7.55 23.41
C PHE A 87 -16.96 6.07 23.78
N ASP A 88 -18.17 5.55 24.00
CA ASP A 88 -18.43 4.20 24.52
C ASP A 88 -18.42 3.14 23.42
N PHE A 89 -18.69 3.56 22.18
CA PHE A 89 -18.53 2.76 20.98
C PHE A 89 -18.32 3.66 19.76
N MET A 90 -17.90 3.04 18.65
CA MET A 90 -17.76 3.70 17.36
C MET A 90 -18.63 3.05 16.31
N THR A 91 -19.10 3.85 15.36
CA THR A 91 -19.69 3.39 14.11
C THR A 91 -18.90 3.98 12.95
N GLY A 92 -18.54 3.16 11.97
CA GLY A 92 -17.78 3.62 10.81
C GLY A 92 -18.41 3.17 9.49
N THR A 93 -18.32 4.03 8.48
CA THR A 93 -18.64 3.72 7.08
C THR A 93 -17.37 3.88 6.25
N SER A 94 -17.08 2.94 5.35
CA SER A 94 -15.94 3.04 4.42
C SER A 94 -14.61 3.23 5.15
N MET A 95 -13.81 4.24 4.82
CA MET A 95 -12.60 4.63 5.57
C MET A 95 -12.86 4.87 7.08
N GLY A 96 -14.05 5.37 7.46
CA GLY A 96 -14.44 5.49 8.88
C GLY A 96 -14.48 4.12 9.58
N ALA A 97 -14.88 3.06 8.88
CA ALA A 97 -14.88 1.70 9.39
C ALA A 97 -13.44 1.16 9.57
N ILE A 98 -12.52 1.49 8.66
CA ILE A 98 -11.10 1.16 8.80
C ILE A 98 -10.52 1.84 10.04
N VAL A 99 -10.81 3.13 10.25
CA VAL A 99 -10.38 3.85 11.46
C VAL A 99 -10.97 3.21 12.72
N SER A 100 -12.26 2.84 12.70
CA SER A 100 -12.91 2.16 13.82
C SER A 100 -12.29 0.79 14.12
N VAL A 101 -11.89 0.03 13.10
CA VAL A 101 -11.19 -1.26 13.27
C VAL A 101 -9.81 -1.07 13.88
N MET A 102 -9.00 -0.18 13.31
CA MET A 102 -7.64 0.07 13.81
C MET A 102 -7.68 0.53 15.26
N TYR A 103 -8.48 1.55 15.59
CA TYR A 103 -8.56 2.05 16.96
C TYR A 103 -9.25 1.06 17.91
N GLY A 104 -10.39 0.50 17.49
CA GLY A 104 -11.25 -0.36 18.32
C GLY A 104 -10.57 -1.65 18.74
N SER A 105 -9.77 -2.24 17.84
CA SER A 105 -8.97 -3.43 18.13
C SER A 105 -8.00 -3.27 19.30
N GLY A 106 -7.70 -2.03 19.71
CA GLY A 106 -6.77 -1.72 20.78
C GLY A 106 -5.38 -1.28 20.30
N LEU A 107 -5.20 -1.01 19.01
CA LEU A 107 -3.93 -0.49 18.48
C LEU A 107 -3.61 0.86 19.14
N ASN A 108 -2.37 1.02 19.60
CA ASN A 108 -1.89 2.27 20.17
C ASN A 108 -2.01 3.41 19.15
N THR A 109 -2.51 4.56 19.59
CA THR A 109 -2.81 5.68 18.69
C THR A 109 -1.56 6.20 17.96
N GLU A 110 -0.40 6.26 18.61
CA GLU A 110 0.83 6.65 17.90
C GLU A 110 1.26 5.59 16.87
N GLN A 111 1.09 4.30 17.16
CA GLN A 111 1.38 3.24 16.18
C GLN A 111 0.38 3.27 15.02
N MET A 112 -0.89 3.51 15.28
CA MET A 112 -1.92 3.66 14.26
C MET A 112 -1.59 4.83 13.30
N LEU A 113 -1.15 5.97 13.86
CA LEU A 113 -0.73 7.13 13.08
C LEU A 113 0.56 6.86 12.30
N ASP A 114 1.52 6.16 12.89
CA ASP A 114 2.74 5.75 12.21
C ASP A 114 2.42 4.87 11.00
N VAL A 115 1.68 3.77 11.20
CA VAL A 115 1.25 2.85 10.12
C VAL A 115 0.59 3.60 8.97
N VAL A 116 -0.41 4.44 9.25
CA VAL A 116 -1.18 5.10 8.19
C VAL A 116 -0.40 6.21 7.47
N THR A 117 0.69 6.72 8.06
CA THR A 117 1.49 7.79 7.45
C THR A 117 2.77 7.30 6.79
N THR A 118 3.25 6.11 7.13
CA THR A 118 4.48 5.51 6.58
C THR A 118 4.20 4.36 5.61
N THR A 119 3.05 3.67 5.74
CA THR A 119 2.69 2.57 4.85
C THR A 119 1.91 3.08 3.65
N SER A 120 2.49 2.97 2.46
CA SER A 120 1.79 3.33 1.21
C SER A 120 0.57 2.44 0.98
N PHE A 121 -0.59 3.06 0.73
CA PHE A 121 -1.82 2.34 0.40
C PHE A 121 -1.65 1.47 -0.85
N GLY A 122 -0.87 1.90 -1.85
CA GLY A 122 -0.56 1.13 -3.05
C GLY A 122 0.18 -0.18 -2.79
N ARG A 123 0.88 -0.33 -1.64
CA ARG A 123 1.51 -1.59 -1.22
C ARG A 123 0.52 -2.57 -0.59
N LEU A 124 -0.65 -2.07 -0.14
CA LEU A 124 -1.69 -2.85 0.53
C LEU A 124 -2.75 -3.40 -0.42
N VAL A 125 -2.74 -2.97 -1.68
CA VAL A 125 -3.73 -3.35 -2.69
C VAL A 125 -3.07 -3.80 -3.98
N GLU A 126 -3.78 -4.61 -4.75
CA GLU A 126 -3.30 -5.15 -6.03
C GLU A 126 -4.30 -4.83 -7.16
N PRO A 127 -3.88 -4.79 -8.43
CA PRO A 127 -4.80 -4.66 -9.55
C PRO A 127 -5.82 -5.81 -9.61
N GLY A 128 -7.11 -5.51 -9.79
CA GLY A 128 -8.22 -6.48 -9.80
C GLY A 128 -8.36 -7.27 -11.12
N ILE A 129 -7.26 -7.74 -11.70
CA ILE A 129 -7.28 -8.47 -12.98
C ILE A 129 -7.66 -9.93 -12.73
N GLY A 130 -8.73 -10.42 -13.36
CA GLY A 130 -8.96 -11.87 -13.45
C GLY A 130 -10.21 -12.47 -12.80
N GLY A 131 -11.18 -11.71 -12.28
CA GLY A 131 -12.50 -12.32 -12.06
C GLY A 131 -13.52 -11.71 -11.10
N SER A 132 -13.23 -10.66 -10.34
CA SER A 132 -14.24 -9.99 -9.49
C SER A 132 -15.03 -8.90 -10.22
N GLY A 133 -14.47 -8.36 -11.31
CA GLY A 133 -15.01 -7.17 -12.00
C GLY A 133 -14.69 -5.84 -11.29
N SER A 134 -13.87 -5.86 -10.23
CA SER A 134 -13.34 -4.67 -9.55
C SER A 134 -12.00 -4.23 -10.13
N LEU A 135 -11.67 -2.94 -10.01
CA LEU A 135 -10.35 -2.42 -10.42
C LEU A 135 -9.22 -2.80 -9.46
N ILE A 136 -9.55 -3.11 -8.21
CA ILE A 136 -8.61 -3.35 -7.12
C ILE A 136 -8.98 -4.67 -6.41
N ASP A 137 -7.96 -5.45 -6.01
CA ASP A 137 -8.05 -6.53 -5.02
C ASP A 137 -7.61 -6.01 -3.64
N THR A 138 -8.42 -6.30 -2.63
CA THR A 138 -8.32 -5.78 -1.26
C THR A 138 -8.04 -6.87 -0.22
N LYS A 139 -7.78 -8.12 -0.63
CA LYS A 139 -7.45 -9.22 0.30
C LYS A 139 -6.24 -8.90 1.15
N LYS A 140 -5.19 -8.34 0.54
CA LYS A 140 -3.95 -7.95 1.23
C LYS A 140 -4.21 -6.86 2.27
N LEU A 141 -5.00 -5.84 1.95
CA LEU A 141 -5.45 -4.80 2.88
C LEU A 141 -6.23 -5.38 4.07
N ASN A 142 -7.20 -6.26 3.80
CA ASN A 142 -8.02 -6.90 4.83
C ASN A 142 -7.17 -7.69 5.84
N LEU A 143 -6.26 -8.53 5.34
CA LEU A 143 -5.36 -9.32 6.18
C LEU A 143 -4.36 -8.43 6.91
N PHE A 144 -3.83 -7.40 6.27
CA PHE A 144 -2.91 -6.46 6.91
C PHE A 144 -3.56 -5.77 8.12
N LEU A 145 -4.80 -5.27 7.96
CA LEU A 145 -5.56 -4.67 9.06
C LEU A 145 -5.78 -5.64 10.22
N GLU A 146 -5.98 -6.93 9.93
CA GLU A 146 -6.12 -7.96 10.96
C GLU A 146 -4.80 -8.29 11.66
N GLU A 147 -3.69 -8.38 10.92
CA GLU A 147 -2.39 -8.76 11.48
C GLU A 147 -1.81 -7.67 12.40
N ILE A 148 -2.03 -6.39 12.09
CA ILE A 148 -1.60 -5.29 12.96
C ILE A 148 -2.51 -5.09 14.18
N ALA A 149 -3.72 -5.68 14.16
CA ALA A 149 -4.72 -5.50 15.22
C ALA A 149 -4.39 -6.36 16.45
N PRO A 150 -4.35 -5.78 17.67
CA PRO A 150 -4.16 -6.57 18.90
C PRO A 150 -5.30 -7.58 19.13
N ASN A 151 -6.53 -7.21 18.77
CA ASN A 151 -7.69 -8.09 18.76
C ASN A 151 -8.19 -8.28 17.32
N LYS A 152 -8.14 -9.52 16.83
CA LYS A 152 -8.48 -9.87 15.43
C LYS A 152 -9.98 -9.97 15.12
N ARG A 153 -10.83 -9.91 16.15
CA ARG A 153 -12.29 -10.11 16.04
C ARG A 153 -13.03 -8.92 16.67
N LEU A 154 -14.06 -8.43 15.98
CA LEU A 154 -14.80 -7.22 16.35
C LEU A 154 -15.42 -7.32 17.75
N GLU A 155 -15.97 -8.48 18.10
CA GLU A 155 -16.60 -8.73 19.41
C GLU A 155 -15.62 -8.65 20.59
N ASN A 156 -14.31 -8.68 20.32
CA ASN A 156 -13.25 -8.59 21.34
C ASN A 156 -12.55 -7.22 21.37
N PHE A 157 -13.07 -6.23 20.67
CA PHE A 157 -12.46 -4.90 20.62
C PHE A 157 -12.47 -4.20 21.98
N GLN A 158 -11.37 -3.51 22.29
CA GLN A 158 -11.25 -2.73 23.53
C GLN A 158 -12.24 -1.55 23.56
N THR A 159 -12.48 -0.96 22.40
CA THR A 159 -13.57 0.00 22.18
C THR A 159 -14.53 -0.62 21.16
N PRO A 160 -15.77 -0.97 21.55
CA PRO A 160 -16.73 -1.59 20.63
C PRO A 160 -16.85 -0.79 19.33
N ALA A 161 -16.79 -1.49 18.20
CA ALA A 161 -16.89 -0.87 16.88
C ALA A 161 -17.92 -1.62 16.04
N ALA A 162 -18.74 -0.85 15.34
CA ALA A 162 -19.76 -1.35 14.44
C ALA A 162 -19.53 -0.80 13.02
N LEU A 163 -19.58 -1.68 12.02
CA LEU A 163 -19.27 -1.32 10.63
C LEU A 163 -20.57 -1.25 9.83
N LEU A 164 -20.84 -0.08 9.25
CA LEU A 164 -22.03 0.14 8.45
C LEU A 164 -21.77 -0.25 6.99
N SER A 165 -22.68 -1.07 6.45
CA SER A 165 -22.70 -1.51 5.06
C SER A 165 -24.13 -1.48 4.54
N PHE A 166 -24.30 -1.69 3.23
CA PHE A 166 -25.61 -1.84 2.61
C PHE A 166 -25.74 -3.25 2.02
N GLU A 167 -26.74 -3.99 2.49
CA GLU A 167 -27.03 -5.35 2.05
C GLU A 167 -27.96 -5.31 0.83
N LEU A 168 -27.51 -5.90 -0.28
CA LEU A 168 -28.13 -5.76 -1.59
C LEU A 168 -29.36 -6.66 -1.81
N GLY A 169 -29.46 -7.79 -1.11
CA GLY A 169 -30.55 -8.76 -1.26
C GLY A 169 -31.89 -8.22 -0.76
N GLU A 170 -31.91 -7.70 0.46
CA GLU A 170 -33.08 -7.07 1.08
C GLU A 170 -33.13 -5.56 0.85
N GLY A 171 -32.03 -4.94 0.43
CA GLY A 171 -31.93 -3.49 0.23
C GLY A 171 -31.98 -2.71 1.54
N LYS A 172 -31.31 -3.24 2.58
CA LYS A 172 -31.32 -2.69 3.94
C LYS A 172 -29.91 -2.28 4.36
N LYS A 173 -29.83 -1.31 5.27
CA LYS A 173 -28.58 -0.99 5.95
C LYS A 173 -28.24 -2.16 6.89
N TYR A 174 -26.97 -2.52 6.95
CA TYR A 174 -26.49 -3.66 7.74
C TYR A 174 -25.32 -3.23 8.61
N ILE A 175 -25.44 -3.50 9.91
CA ILE A 175 -24.46 -3.16 10.93
C ILE A 175 -23.77 -4.45 11.38
N THR A 176 -22.51 -4.59 10.97
CA THR A 176 -21.64 -5.69 11.38
C THR A 176 -21.01 -5.34 12.72
N THR A 177 -21.09 -6.25 13.70
CA THR A 177 -20.55 -6.06 15.06
C THR A 177 -19.65 -7.21 15.51
N SER A 178 -19.53 -8.27 14.70
CA SER A 178 -18.79 -9.48 15.04
C SER A 178 -18.12 -10.09 13.81
N GLY A 179 -17.12 -10.96 14.05
CA GLY A 179 -16.37 -11.63 12.99
C GLY A 179 -14.90 -11.23 12.95
N ARG A 180 -14.10 -11.97 12.17
CA ARG A 180 -12.69 -11.61 11.95
C ARG A 180 -12.60 -10.35 11.10
N ILE A 181 -11.66 -9.48 11.41
CA ILE A 181 -11.45 -8.21 10.69
C ILE A 181 -11.37 -8.48 9.18
N SER A 182 -10.50 -9.41 8.77
CA SER A 182 -10.24 -9.69 7.35
C SER A 182 -11.45 -10.24 6.58
N GLU A 183 -12.41 -10.85 7.28
CA GLU A 183 -13.62 -11.42 6.71
C GLU A 183 -14.74 -10.37 6.55
N VAL A 184 -14.80 -9.37 7.43
CA VAL A 184 -15.99 -8.51 7.53
C VAL A 184 -15.76 -7.06 7.14
N ILE A 185 -14.53 -6.54 7.24
CA ILE A 185 -14.24 -5.12 7.03
C ILE A 185 -14.57 -4.66 5.60
N GLN A 186 -14.37 -5.53 4.60
CA GLN A 186 -14.66 -5.23 3.20
C GLN A 186 -16.11 -4.85 2.93
N SER A 187 -17.07 -5.40 3.67
CA SER A 187 -18.49 -5.07 3.53
C SER A 187 -18.76 -3.56 3.62
N SER A 188 -18.00 -2.85 4.45
CA SER A 188 -18.23 -1.43 4.72
C SER A 188 -17.58 -0.48 3.71
N TYR A 189 -16.57 -0.96 2.96
CA TYR A 189 -15.85 -0.14 1.97
C TYR A 189 -15.88 -0.74 0.55
N SER A 190 -16.79 -1.68 0.28
CA SER A 190 -17.03 -2.25 -1.05
C SER A 190 -17.66 -1.22 -2.00
N ILE A 191 -16.85 -0.27 -2.48
CA ILE A 191 -17.28 0.81 -3.37
C ILE A 191 -17.45 0.25 -4.78
N PRO A 192 -18.62 0.45 -5.42
CA PRO A 192 -18.86 -0.03 -6.78
C PRO A 192 -17.75 0.36 -7.75
N ILE A 193 -17.41 -0.55 -8.67
CA ILE A 193 -16.35 -0.43 -9.69
C ILE A 193 -14.93 -0.55 -9.11
N TYR A 194 -14.62 0.15 -8.02
CA TYR A 194 -13.27 0.17 -7.46
C TYR A 194 -12.92 -1.10 -6.70
N PHE A 195 -13.76 -1.50 -5.75
CA PHE A 195 -13.46 -2.58 -4.81
C PHE A 195 -14.37 -3.79 -5.03
N PRO A 196 -13.92 -5.01 -4.70
CA PRO A 196 -14.74 -6.21 -4.88
C PRO A 196 -15.93 -6.17 -3.92
N ILE A 197 -17.06 -6.74 -4.32
CA ILE A 197 -18.18 -6.96 -3.40
C ILE A 197 -17.80 -8.00 -2.34
N GLU A 198 -18.28 -7.81 -1.13
CA GLU A 198 -18.16 -8.80 -0.05
C GLU A 198 -19.39 -9.73 -0.09
N THR A 199 -19.19 -11.03 0.11
CA THR A 199 -20.26 -12.02 0.16
C THR A 199 -20.08 -12.91 1.38
N ARG A 200 -21.01 -12.80 2.33
CA ARG A 200 -21.00 -13.55 3.60
C ARG A 200 -22.40 -14.03 3.93
N ASN A 201 -22.53 -15.31 4.28
CA ASN A 201 -23.79 -15.96 4.67
C ASN A 201 -24.94 -15.72 3.67
N ASP A 202 -24.68 -15.93 2.38
CA ASP A 202 -25.63 -15.70 1.28
C ASP A 202 -26.16 -14.25 1.16
N ARG A 203 -25.48 -13.29 1.80
CA ARG A 203 -25.74 -11.85 1.68
C ARG A 203 -24.63 -11.18 0.88
N TYR A 204 -24.97 -10.08 0.22
CA TYR A 204 -24.06 -9.33 -0.64
C TYR A 204 -23.99 -7.90 -0.14
N PHE A 205 -22.78 -7.40 0.10
CA PHE A 205 -22.58 -6.11 0.74
C PHE A 205 -21.88 -5.11 -0.17
N MET A 206 -22.29 -3.85 -0.03
CA MET A 206 -21.62 -2.69 -0.63
C MET A 206 -21.43 -1.57 0.40
N ASP A 207 -20.54 -0.63 0.08
CA ASP A 207 -20.33 0.58 0.88
C ASP A 207 -21.64 1.37 0.99
N ALA A 208 -22.06 1.66 2.23
CA ALA A 208 -23.28 2.42 2.53
C ALA A 208 -23.12 3.93 2.33
N GLY A 209 -21.93 4.41 1.95
CA GLY A 209 -21.57 5.82 1.92
C GLY A 209 -22.45 6.68 1.04
N ILE A 210 -23.08 6.12 0.00
CA ILE A 210 -24.06 6.87 -0.82
C ILE A 210 -25.33 7.21 -0.02
N LEU A 211 -25.69 6.42 1.00
CA LEU A 211 -26.90 6.60 1.80
C LEU A 211 -26.63 7.13 3.20
N GLU A 212 -25.50 6.76 3.79
CA GLU A 212 -25.12 7.15 5.14
C GLU A 212 -23.59 7.16 5.27
N ALA A 213 -22.96 8.17 4.65
CA ALA A 213 -21.52 8.35 4.74
C ALA A 213 -21.05 8.69 6.15
N THR A 214 -21.85 9.43 6.92
CA THR A 214 -21.64 9.64 8.36
C THR A 214 -22.66 8.81 9.14
N PRO A 215 -22.25 7.72 9.82
CA PRO A 215 -23.14 6.74 10.44
C PRO A 215 -23.81 7.21 11.76
N ALA A 216 -24.26 8.46 11.82
CA ALA A 216 -24.86 9.04 13.01
C ALA A 216 -26.20 8.37 13.38
N LYS A 217 -26.99 7.95 12.37
CA LYS A 217 -28.25 7.24 12.61
C LYS A 217 -27.99 5.80 13.01
N ALA A 218 -26.99 5.14 12.43
CA ALA A 218 -26.52 3.84 12.90
C ALA A 218 -26.06 3.89 14.38
N ALA A 219 -25.36 4.95 14.80
CA ALA A 219 -25.03 5.14 16.22
C ALA A 219 -26.28 5.26 17.11
N ALA A 220 -27.30 6.01 16.67
CA ALA A 220 -28.57 6.09 17.38
C ALA A 220 -29.32 4.74 17.44
N VAL A 221 -29.29 3.94 16.37
CA VAL A 221 -29.85 2.57 16.34
C VAL A 221 -29.20 1.67 17.38
N LEU A 222 -27.89 1.83 17.60
CA LEU A 222 -27.11 1.10 18.61
C LEU A 222 -27.30 1.64 20.03
N GLY A 223 -28.14 2.66 20.24
CA GLY A 223 -28.49 3.15 21.57
C GLY A 223 -27.59 4.26 22.12
N ALA A 224 -26.92 5.05 21.26
CA ALA A 224 -26.27 6.28 21.71
C ALA A 224 -27.31 7.31 22.22
N ASP A 225 -27.04 7.90 23.38
CA ASP A 225 -27.78 9.03 23.92
C ASP A 225 -27.21 10.39 23.46
N PHE A 226 -25.93 10.40 23.07
CA PHE A 226 -25.22 11.54 22.51
C PHE A 226 -24.31 11.08 21.36
N VAL A 227 -24.53 11.60 20.15
CA VAL A 227 -23.74 11.23 18.97
C VAL A 227 -22.77 12.34 18.59
N ILE A 228 -21.47 12.02 18.63
CA ILE A 228 -20.42 12.83 18.04
C ILE A 228 -20.19 12.31 16.62
N ALA A 229 -20.39 13.13 15.61
CA ALA A 229 -20.26 12.75 14.21
C ALA A 229 -19.12 13.50 13.54
N THR A 230 -18.30 12.82 12.73
CA THR A 230 -17.33 13.47 11.86
C THR A 230 -17.90 13.66 10.45
N THR A 231 -17.42 14.68 9.75
CA THR A 231 -17.70 14.90 8.34
C THR A 231 -16.48 15.49 7.66
N SER A 232 -16.21 15.00 6.47
CA SER A 232 -15.12 15.43 5.58
C SER A 232 -15.62 15.42 4.14
N PHE A 233 -16.79 16.02 3.91
CA PHE A 233 -17.35 16.20 2.58
C PHE A 233 -16.89 17.55 2.02
N PRO A 234 -16.36 17.60 0.79
CA PRO A 234 -15.96 18.86 0.20
C PRO A 234 -17.18 19.75 -0.04
N LYS A 235 -17.01 21.06 0.14
CA LYS A 235 -17.97 22.08 -0.31
C LYS A 235 -17.76 22.23 -1.82
N GLU A 236 -18.55 21.51 -2.61
CA GLU A 236 -18.36 21.52 -4.07
C GLU A 236 -18.35 22.94 -4.65
N ASN A 237 -17.27 23.29 -5.36
CA ASN A 237 -17.32 24.30 -6.41
C ASN A 237 -17.95 23.65 -7.65
N HIS A 238 -19.01 24.25 -8.18
CA HIS A 238 -19.76 23.71 -9.30
C HIS A 238 -18.90 23.71 -10.59
N GLU A 239 -18.21 22.61 -10.88
CA GLU A 239 -17.47 22.42 -12.13
C GLU A 239 -18.38 22.20 -13.35
N THR A 240 -17.82 22.42 -14.55
CA THR A 240 -18.53 22.23 -15.82
C THR A 240 -18.75 20.75 -16.15
N PHE A 241 -20.01 20.31 -16.14
CA PHE A 241 -20.45 18.93 -16.44
C PHE A 241 -20.35 18.55 -17.93
N ASN A 242 -19.13 18.32 -18.41
CA ASN A 242 -18.84 18.11 -19.83
C ASN A 242 -18.75 16.62 -20.25
N SER A 243 -19.01 15.67 -19.35
CA SER A 243 -18.94 14.22 -19.65
C SER A 243 -20.04 13.40 -18.95
N ALA A 244 -20.29 12.18 -19.46
CA ALA A 244 -21.25 11.24 -18.88
C ALA A 244 -20.82 10.74 -17.50
N SER A 245 -19.52 10.46 -17.31
CA SER A 245 -18.96 10.04 -16.02
C SER A 245 -19.06 11.15 -14.98
N ALA A 246 -18.72 12.39 -15.33
CA ALA A 246 -18.88 13.54 -14.44
C ALA A 246 -20.35 13.75 -14.02
N SER A 247 -21.29 13.51 -14.94
CA SER A 247 -22.73 13.60 -14.66
C SER A 247 -23.21 12.53 -13.68
N ILE A 248 -22.75 11.28 -13.83
CA ILE A 248 -23.09 10.18 -12.91
C ILE A 248 -22.48 10.43 -11.52
N ASN A 249 -21.20 10.82 -11.45
CA ASN A 249 -20.54 11.13 -10.18
C ASN A 249 -21.25 12.26 -9.45
N ARG A 250 -21.64 13.33 -10.15
CA ARG A 250 -22.42 14.41 -9.55
C ARG A 250 -23.78 13.93 -9.06
N PHE A 251 -24.46 13.08 -9.81
CA PHE A 251 -25.75 12.51 -9.38
C PHE A 251 -25.59 11.71 -8.07
N LEU A 252 -24.57 10.87 -7.96
CA LEU A 252 -24.28 10.12 -6.74
C LEU A 252 -23.92 11.04 -5.57
N ASN A 253 -23.08 12.07 -5.79
CA ASN A 253 -22.74 13.06 -4.76
C ASN A 253 -23.98 13.80 -4.25
N ILE A 254 -24.89 14.23 -5.13
CA ILE A 254 -26.13 14.91 -4.74
C ILE A 254 -27.00 13.99 -3.87
N ILE A 255 -27.09 12.70 -4.19
CA ILE A 255 -27.83 11.73 -3.36
C ILE A 255 -27.16 11.61 -2.00
N GLN A 256 -25.85 11.39 -1.99
CA GLN A 256 -25.05 11.27 -0.77
C GLN A 256 -25.20 12.49 0.14
N ASP A 257 -25.06 13.70 -0.39
CA ASP A 257 -25.21 14.94 0.36
C ASP A 257 -26.61 15.06 0.97
N ASN A 258 -27.66 14.83 0.16
CA ASN A 258 -29.04 14.98 0.62
C ASN A 258 -29.40 14.00 1.74
N TYR A 259 -28.93 12.76 1.67
CA TYR A 259 -29.18 11.76 2.71
C TYR A 259 -28.29 12.02 3.94
N SER A 260 -26.98 12.19 3.74
CA SER A 260 -26.02 12.35 4.84
C SER A 260 -26.29 13.63 5.64
N GLN A 261 -26.60 14.75 5.00
CA GLN A 261 -26.96 15.99 5.72
C GLN A 261 -28.24 15.86 6.53
N GLN A 262 -29.24 15.11 6.04
CA GLN A 262 -30.45 14.83 6.81
C GLN A 262 -30.16 13.94 8.02
N ILE A 263 -29.32 12.92 7.84
CA ILE A 263 -28.91 12.03 8.93
C ILE A 263 -28.13 12.80 9.98
N ILE A 264 -27.10 13.54 9.59
CA ILE A 264 -26.29 14.35 10.50
C ILE A 264 -27.19 15.34 11.27
N LYS A 265 -28.04 16.09 10.58
CA LYS A 265 -28.92 17.08 11.21
C LYS A 265 -29.88 16.48 12.25
N ASN A 266 -30.36 15.26 12.02
CA ASN A 266 -31.40 14.66 12.85
C ASN A 266 -30.85 13.74 13.96
N TYR A 267 -29.64 13.20 13.78
CA TYR A 267 -29.09 12.17 14.66
C TYR A 267 -27.71 12.49 15.23
N ALA A 268 -27.02 13.55 14.80
CA ALA A 268 -25.79 14.01 15.44
C ALA A 268 -26.09 15.13 16.46
N ASP A 269 -25.65 14.97 17.70
CA ASP A 269 -25.71 16.02 18.72
C ASP A 269 -24.55 17.02 18.57
N PHE A 270 -23.40 16.55 18.09
CA PHE A 270 -22.23 17.38 17.82
C PHE A 270 -21.52 16.93 16.55
N VAL A 271 -21.14 17.90 15.70
CA VAL A 271 -20.50 17.62 14.41
C VAL A 271 -19.08 18.20 14.37
N ILE A 272 -18.12 17.33 14.07
CA ILE A 272 -16.73 17.66 13.79
C ILE A 272 -16.59 17.76 12.27
N ASP A 273 -16.80 18.97 11.75
CA ASP A 273 -16.69 19.27 10.32
C ASP A 273 -15.27 19.71 9.95
N ILE A 274 -14.65 18.96 9.03
CA ILE A 274 -13.26 19.13 8.63
C ILE A 274 -13.22 19.47 7.15
N ASP A 275 -12.62 20.63 6.87
CA ASP A 275 -12.46 21.13 5.51
C ASP A 275 -11.41 20.29 4.76
N VAL A 276 -11.83 19.71 3.64
CA VAL A 276 -11.00 18.84 2.79
C VAL A 276 -11.16 19.18 1.31
N ASP A 277 -11.55 20.43 1.01
CA ASP A 277 -11.81 20.91 -0.35
C ASP A 277 -10.59 20.75 -1.28
N ASP A 278 -9.39 20.88 -0.71
CA ASP A 278 -8.09 20.78 -1.41
C ASP A 278 -7.66 19.32 -1.71
N TYR A 279 -8.41 18.32 -1.24
CA TYR A 279 -8.07 16.90 -1.40
C TYR A 279 -9.12 16.18 -2.21
N THR A 280 -8.74 15.12 -2.92
CA THR A 280 -9.66 14.25 -3.65
C THR A 280 -9.94 12.93 -2.94
N PHE A 281 -10.89 12.18 -3.49
CA PHE A 281 -11.28 10.88 -2.96
C PHE A 281 -10.14 9.84 -2.97
N MET A 282 -9.15 9.99 -3.87
CA MET A 282 -8.08 9.00 -4.07
C MET A 282 -6.68 9.48 -3.61
N ASP A 283 -6.56 10.61 -2.92
CA ASP A 283 -5.28 11.17 -2.46
C ASP A 283 -4.67 10.42 -1.25
N PHE A 284 -4.61 9.09 -1.30
CA PHE A 284 -4.09 8.26 -0.20
C PHE A 284 -2.60 8.53 0.09
N ASN A 285 -1.84 9.02 -0.90
CA ASN A 285 -0.47 9.48 -0.74
C ASN A 285 -0.35 10.76 0.13
N GLN A 286 -1.45 11.47 0.40
CA GLN A 286 -1.48 12.67 1.26
C GLN A 286 -1.85 12.36 2.73
N ALA A 287 -1.83 11.09 3.12
CA ALA A 287 -2.16 10.64 4.47
C ALA A 287 -1.54 11.49 5.60
N PRO A 288 -0.22 11.82 5.61
CA PRO A 288 0.37 12.62 6.68
C PRO A 288 -0.25 14.02 6.82
N LYS A 289 -0.61 14.66 5.69
CA LYS A 289 -1.25 15.99 5.69
C LYS A 289 -2.69 15.90 6.20
N LEU A 290 -3.47 14.92 5.74
CA LEU A 290 -4.86 14.69 6.14
C LEU A 290 -4.97 14.39 7.63
N VAL A 291 -4.14 13.49 8.14
CA VAL A 291 -4.07 13.16 9.58
C VAL A 291 -3.78 14.41 10.42
N LYS A 292 -2.75 15.18 10.02
CA LYS A 292 -2.37 16.43 10.71
C LYS A 292 -3.50 17.46 10.66
N HIS A 293 -4.17 17.60 9.52
CA HIS A 293 -5.27 18.52 9.34
C HIS A 293 -6.45 18.16 10.25
N GLY A 294 -6.84 16.88 10.29
CA GLY A 294 -7.91 16.39 11.17
C GLY A 294 -7.62 16.63 12.65
N TYR A 295 -6.39 16.40 13.09
CA TYR A 295 -5.96 16.69 14.46
C TYR A 295 -6.08 18.18 14.80
N GLN A 296 -5.56 19.06 13.93
CA GLN A 296 -5.56 20.51 14.17
C GLN A 296 -6.97 21.09 14.15
N SER A 297 -7.82 20.66 13.23
CA SER A 297 -9.22 21.11 13.12
C SER A 297 -10.04 20.65 14.32
N THR A 298 -9.88 19.40 14.76
CA THR A 298 -10.54 18.88 15.96
C THR A 298 -10.11 19.61 17.23
N LYS A 299 -8.81 19.86 17.40
CA LYS A 299 -8.28 20.56 18.59
C LYS A 299 -8.90 21.95 18.79
N LYS A 300 -9.24 22.66 17.70
CA LYS A 300 -9.89 23.98 17.76
C LYS A 300 -11.31 23.92 18.31
N ILE A 301 -12.04 22.83 18.04
CA ILE A 301 -13.46 22.68 18.42
C ILE A 301 -13.66 21.94 19.76
N ILE A 302 -12.63 21.27 20.29
CA ILE A 302 -12.67 20.58 21.60
C ILE A 302 -13.33 21.41 22.71
N PRO A 303 -13.04 22.72 22.89
CA PRO A 303 -13.69 23.50 23.95
C PRO A 303 -15.21 23.55 23.82
N SER A 304 -15.74 23.66 22.60
CA SER A 304 -17.19 23.66 22.35
C SER A 304 -17.81 22.29 22.61
N LEU A 305 -17.12 21.22 22.21
CA LEU A 305 -17.57 19.85 22.45
C LEU A 305 -17.64 19.55 23.95
N LYS A 306 -16.62 19.95 24.73
CA LYS A 306 -16.64 19.80 26.19
C LYS A 306 -17.85 20.49 26.82
N GLN A 307 -18.18 21.70 26.35
CA GLN A 307 -19.33 22.43 26.86
C GLN A 307 -20.66 21.69 26.61
N GLU A 308 -20.85 21.05 25.45
CA GLU A 308 -22.07 20.28 25.18
C GLU A 308 -22.15 18.98 25.99
N LEU A 309 -21.01 18.31 26.21
CA LEU A 309 -20.94 17.11 27.04
C LEU A 309 -21.22 17.41 28.52
N GLU A 310 -20.68 18.50 29.06
CA GLU A 310 -20.93 18.94 30.43
C GLU A 310 -22.42 19.24 30.68
N LYS A 311 -23.13 19.84 29.71
CA LYS A 311 -24.58 20.09 29.81
C LYS A 311 -25.41 18.80 29.91
N ARG A 312 -24.85 17.69 29.42
CA ARG A 312 -25.48 16.36 29.43
C ARG A 312 -24.98 15.49 30.58
N GLU A 313 -24.22 16.06 31.53
CA GLU A 313 -23.64 15.33 32.67
C GLU A 313 -22.71 14.18 32.24
N ILE A 314 -22.06 14.32 31.08
CA ILE A 314 -21.10 13.35 30.56
C ILE A 314 -19.70 13.71 31.08
N GLU A 315 -19.12 12.83 31.88
CA GLU A 315 -17.80 13.03 32.49
C GLU A 315 -16.66 12.72 31.52
N PHE A 316 -15.62 13.54 31.55
CA PHE A 316 -14.36 13.29 30.84
C PHE A 316 -13.48 12.30 31.60
N TYR A 317 -12.76 11.45 30.88
CA TYR A 317 -11.76 10.58 31.48
C TYR A 317 -10.43 10.66 30.75
N LYS A 318 -9.36 10.31 31.45
CA LYS A 318 -8.06 10.14 30.85
C LYS A 318 -7.99 8.73 30.27
N TYR A 319 -7.75 8.60 28.97
CA TYR A 319 -7.49 7.32 28.35
C TYR A 319 -6.21 6.71 28.94
N GLU A 320 -6.27 5.42 29.23
CA GLU A 320 -5.05 4.65 29.50
C GLU A 320 -4.28 4.48 28.19
N GLU A 321 -2.97 4.64 28.25
CA GLU A 321 -2.13 4.45 27.08
C GLU A 321 -2.18 2.97 26.68
N LYS A 322 -2.75 2.68 25.51
CA LYS A 322 -2.81 1.34 24.95
C LYS A 322 -1.39 0.77 24.78
N GLU A 323 -1.19 -0.48 25.19
CA GLU A 323 0.12 -1.14 25.05
C GLU A 323 0.55 -1.20 23.59
N LYS A 324 1.85 -0.95 23.34
CA LYS A 324 2.40 -1.08 22.00
C LYS A 324 2.57 -2.55 21.65
N VAL A 325 2.04 -2.94 20.49
CA VAL A 325 2.23 -4.28 19.93
C VAL A 325 3.40 -4.29 18.95
N ASN A 326 4.14 -5.39 18.86
CA ASN A 326 5.21 -5.51 17.88
C ASN A 326 4.62 -5.79 16.49
N ILE A 327 4.48 -4.73 15.70
CA ILE A 327 4.05 -4.79 14.30
C ILE A 327 5.21 -4.63 13.31
N GLN A 328 6.44 -4.44 13.80
CA GLN A 328 7.58 -4.18 12.94
C GLN A 328 7.86 -5.35 12.00
N ASP A 329 7.74 -6.60 12.49
CA ASP A 329 7.90 -7.77 11.64
C ASP A 329 6.87 -7.79 10.49
N ILE A 330 5.64 -7.28 10.72
CA ILE A 330 4.58 -7.22 9.70
C ILE A 330 4.90 -6.13 8.67
N LEU A 331 5.36 -4.96 9.12
CA LEU A 331 5.78 -3.86 8.24
C LEU A 331 7.00 -4.26 7.40
N ASN A 332 7.99 -4.91 8.00
CA ASN A 332 9.14 -5.44 7.29
C ASN A 332 8.73 -6.52 6.28
N ASP A 333 7.79 -7.40 6.64
CA ASP A 333 7.27 -8.39 5.70
C ASP A 333 6.52 -7.72 4.54
N LEU A 334 5.79 -6.63 4.79
CA LEU A 334 5.10 -5.88 3.74
C LEU A 334 6.10 -5.18 2.80
N GLU A 335 7.14 -4.56 3.35
CA GLU A 335 8.19 -3.86 2.62
C GLU A 335 9.01 -4.79 1.73
N ASN A 336 9.35 -5.97 2.24
CA ASN A 336 10.19 -6.94 1.52
C ASN A 336 9.37 -7.93 0.69
N ASN A 337 8.10 -7.62 0.39
CA ASN A 337 7.18 -8.51 -0.34
C ASN A 337 7.02 -9.93 0.27
N ARG A 338 7.21 -10.08 1.58
CA ARG A 338 7.06 -11.32 2.36
C ARG A 338 5.70 -11.48 3.04
N PHE A 339 4.81 -10.49 2.90
CA PHE A 339 3.46 -10.57 3.46
C PHE A 339 2.64 -11.64 2.73
N ILE A 340 2.12 -12.62 3.48
CA ILE A 340 1.42 -13.78 2.94
C ILE A 340 -0.07 -13.51 2.94
N VAL A 341 -0.70 -13.71 1.78
CA VAL A 341 -2.15 -13.77 1.62
C VAL A 341 -2.52 -15.22 1.40
N ASP A 342 -3.19 -15.83 2.38
CA ASP A 342 -3.61 -17.24 2.30
C ASP A 342 -4.54 -17.46 1.10
N GLY A 343 -4.40 -18.63 0.48
CA GLY A 343 -5.15 -19.01 -0.71
C GLY A 343 -4.29 -19.09 -1.96
N SER A 344 -4.95 -19.24 -3.10
CA SER A 344 -4.29 -19.35 -4.40
C SER A 344 -4.61 -18.15 -5.26
N ASP A 345 -3.59 -17.57 -5.87
CA ASP A 345 -3.73 -16.47 -6.80
C ASP A 345 -2.99 -16.76 -8.12
N ARG A 346 -3.49 -16.13 -9.19
CA ARG A 346 -2.94 -16.24 -10.54
C ARG A 346 -3.00 -14.87 -11.19
N SER A 347 -1.84 -14.25 -11.30
CA SER A 347 -1.67 -12.91 -11.85
C SER A 347 -0.94 -12.97 -13.18
N LEU A 348 -1.29 -12.04 -14.05
CA LEU A 348 -0.47 -11.65 -15.20
C LEU A 348 0.21 -10.35 -14.80
N PHE A 349 1.51 -10.24 -15.04
CA PHE A 349 2.25 -9.00 -14.79
C PHE A 349 2.89 -8.49 -16.07
N LEU A 350 3.10 -7.17 -16.10
CA LEU A 350 3.71 -6.43 -17.20
C LEU A 350 4.65 -5.40 -16.60
N ASN A 351 5.95 -5.55 -16.83
CA ASN A 351 6.93 -4.56 -16.42
C ASN A 351 7.45 -3.81 -17.64
N TYR A 352 7.70 -2.52 -17.47
CA TYR A 352 8.32 -1.66 -18.48
C TYR A 352 9.17 -0.60 -17.79
N GLY A 353 10.32 -0.29 -18.38
CA GLY A 353 11.22 0.76 -17.93
C GLY A 353 12.21 0.35 -16.85
N HIS A 354 12.17 -0.89 -16.36
CA HIS A 354 13.16 -1.42 -15.42
C HIS A 354 13.38 -2.91 -15.69
N ASP A 355 14.64 -3.33 -15.78
CA ASP A 355 14.95 -4.77 -15.91
C ASP A 355 14.75 -5.49 -14.57
N GLN A 356 13.72 -6.33 -14.50
CA GLN A 356 13.38 -7.06 -13.29
C GLN A 356 14.02 -8.46 -13.27
N SER A 357 15.23 -8.61 -13.84
CA SER A 357 15.99 -9.86 -13.90
C SER A 357 16.05 -10.55 -12.54
N TYR A 358 15.84 -11.86 -12.51
CA TYR A 358 15.95 -12.64 -11.28
C TYR A 358 17.40 -12.94 -10.88
N PHE A 359 18.39 -12.38 -11.60
CA PHE A 359 19.82 -12.53 -11.36
C PHE A 359 20.50 -11.23 -10.94
N ASP A 360 19.85 -10.09 -11.13
CA ASP A 360 20.44 -8.79 -10.85
C ASP A 360 20.19 -8.31 -9.41
N GLN A 361 20.85 -7.21 -9.07
CA GLN A 361 20.68 -6.50 -7.81
C GLN A 361 19.32 -5.79 -7.76
N GLU A 362 18.77 -5.66 -6.55
CA GLU A 362 17.45 -5.05 -6.33
C GLU A 362 17.54 -3.54 -6.01
N LEU A 363 18.70 -3.03 -5.58
CA LEU A 363 18.90 -1.64 -5.14
C LEU A 363 18.92 -0.63 -6.30
N ILE A 364 19.68 -0.93 -7.37
CA ILE A 364 19.76 -0.09 -8.56
C ILE A 364 19.30 -0.95 -9.74
N VAL A 365 18.09 -0.67 -10.21
CA VAL A 365 17.47 -1.43 -11.29
C VAL A 365 17.65 -0.65 -12.61
N PRO A 366 18.44 -1.16 -13.57
CA PRO A 366 18.71 -0.45 -14.81
C PRO A 366 17.43 -0.27 -15.64
N PHE A 367 17.40 0.80 -16.43
CA PHE A 367 16.30 1.06 -17.34
C PHE A 367 16.27 0.03 -18.48
N GLU A 368 15.09 -0.48 -18.83
CA GLU A 368 14.87 -1.44 -19.91
C GLU A 368 13.75 -0.99 -20.85
N ASP A 369 14.05 -0.97 -22.15
CA ASP A 369 13.13 -0.51 -23.21
C ASP A 369 12.15 -1.60 -23.68
N ASN A 370 12.33 -2.84 -23.23
CA ASN A 370 11.46 -3.95 -23.57
C ASN A 370 10.35 -4.17 -22.54
N PHE A 371 9.22 -4.67 -23.02
CA PHE A 371 8.15 -5.13 -22.13
C PHE A 371 8.48 -6.52 -21.62
N GLN A 372 8.61 -6.66 -20.30
CA GLN A 372 8.73 -7.96 -19.66
C GLN A 372 7.33 -8.45 -19.27
N THR A 373 6.86 -9.52 -19.90
CA THR A 373 5.56 -10.12 -19.61
C THR A 373 5.71 -11.42 -18.85
N GLY A 374 4.82 -11.67 -17.90
CA GLY A 374 4.91 -12.89 -17.11
C GLY A 374 3.62 -13.38 -16.47
N ILE A 375 3.72 -14.58 -15.93
CA ILE A 375 2.67 -15.22 -15.15
C ILE A 375 3.25 -15.49 -13.76
N GLU A 376 2.51 -15.08 -12.75
CA GLU A 376 2.80 -15.40 -11.36
C GLU A 376 1.68 -16.31 -10.82
N LEU A 377 2.10 -17.36 -10.12
CA LEU A 377 1.23 -18.31 -9.44
C LEU A 377 1.60 -18.30 -7.96
N LYS A 378 0.67 -17.88 -7.11
CA LYS A 378 0.83 -17.88 -5.66
C LYS A 378 -0.07 -18.92 -5.03
N LYS A 379 0.44 -19.61 -4.01
CA LYS A 379 -0.33 -20.47 -3.12
C LYS A 379 0.25 -20.39 -1.73
N ASP A 380 -0.46 -19.71 -0.84
CA ASP A 380 -0.05 -19.43 0.52
C ASP A 380 1.36 -18.81 0.52
N ASN A 381 2.37 -19.53 1.02
CA ASN A 381 3.75 -19.06 1.11
C ASN A 381 4.66 -19.50 -0.05
N LEU A 382 4.11 -20.12 -1.10
CA LEU A 382 4.83 -20.55 -2.29
C LEU A 382 4.45 -19.66 -3.48
N SER A 383 5.43 -19.10 -4.17
CA SER A 383 5.25 -18.41 -5.45
C SER A 383 6.09 -19.04 -6.54
N PHE A 384 5.53 -19.06 -7.74
CA PHE A 384 6.23 -19.43 -8.97
C PHE A 384 5.94 -18.38 -10.04
N ASP A 385 7.00 -17.81 -10.60
CA ASP A 385 6.93 -16.77 -11.61
C ASP A 385 7.68 -17.23 -12.85
N ILE A 386 7.17 -16.85 -14.01
CA ILE A 386 7.87 -17.05 -15.28
C ILE A 386 7.65 -15.82 -16.16
N LYS A 387 8.74 -15.28 -16.71
CA LYS A 387 8.73 -14.09 -17.56
C LYS A 387 9.61 -14.21 -18.79
N GLY A 388 9.36 -13.36 -19.77
CA GLY A 388 10.20 -13.14 -20.94
C GLY A 388 9.65 -12.06 -21.87
N ASP A 389 10.53 -11.49 -22.68
CA ASP A 389 10.21 -10.43 -23.64
C ASP A 389 9.52 -11.03 -24.87
N ASP A 390 10.08 -12.13 -25.38
CA ASP A 390 9.44 -13.05 -26.31
C ASP A 390 9.74 -14.50 -25.89
N PHE A 391 8.81 -15.08 -25.13
CA PHE A 391 8.89 -16.45 -24.57
C PHE A 391 9.35 -17.53 -25.56
N PHE A 392 9.19 -17.32 -26.87
CA PHE A 392 9.50 -18.30 -27.90
C PHE A 392 10.80 -18.04 -28.65
N ASN A 393 11.34 -16.82 -28.59
CA ASN A 393 12.47 -16.40 -29.42
C ASN A 393 13.67 -15.89 -28.61
N GLU A 394 13.46 -15.27 -27.45
CA GLU A 394 14.52 -14.54 -26.73
C GLU A 394 14.87 -15.14 -25.37
N GLY A 395 14.15 -16.18 -24.96
CA GLY A 395 14.41 -16.89 -23.73
C GLY A 395 13.30 -16.72 -22.70
N TYR A 396 13.55 -17.19 -21.49
CA TYR A 396 12.68 -16.96 -20.34
C TYR A 396 13.46 -17.06 -19.04
N GLU A 397 12.97 -16.37 -18.04
CA GLU A 397 13.37 -16.53 -16.65
C GLU A 397 12.22 -17.11 -15.84
N ALA A 398 12.56 -17.95 -14.87
CA ALA A 398 11.61 -18.48 -13.91
C ALA A 398 12.15 -18.33 -12.49
N ARG A 399 11.26 -17.98 -11.57
CA ARG A 399 11.54 -17.88 -10.14
C ARG A 399 10.62 -18.81 -9.38
N LEU A 400 11.17 -19.54 -8.42
CA LEU A 400 10.42 -20.28 -7.41
C LEU A 400 10.86 -19.77 -6.04
N GLU A 401 9.90 -19.29 -5.25
CA GLU A 401 10.18 -18.74 -3.93
C GLU A 401 9.28 -19.38 -2.89
N LEU A 402 9.88 -19.85 -1.80
CA LEU A 402 9.17 -20.31 -0.60
C LEU A 402 9.43 -19.29 0.50
N LYS A 403 8.45 -18.42 0.71
CA LYS A 403 8.46 -17.37 1.71
C LYS A 403 8.24 -17.97 3.10
N LYS A 404 8.86 -17.35 4.09
CA LYS A 404 8.78 -17.73 5.50
C LYS A 404 9.08 -19.22 5.75
N LEU A 405 10.12 -19.76 5.12
CA LEU A 405 10.70 -21.08 5.48
C LEU A 405 10.96 -21.15 6.99
N THR A 406 11.40 -20.03 7.57
CA THR A 406 11.25 -19.71 8.98
C THR A 406 10.66 -18.30 9.09
N LYS A 407 10.40 -17.79 10.31
CA LYS A 407 9.93 -16.40 10.50
C LYS A 407 10.77 -15.37 9.73
N ARG A 408 12.07 -15.59 9.60
CA ARG A 408 13.03 -14.62 9.03
C ARG A 408 13.82 -15.14 7.83
N THR A 409 13.45 -16.28 7.25
CA THR A 409 14.20 -16.83 6.11
C THR A 409 13.27 -17.26 5.00
N ASP A 410 13.69 -17.01 3.77
CA ASP A 410 13.03 -17.44 2.54
C ASP A 410 13.99 -18.32 1.73
N LEU A 411 13.42 -19.15 0.86
CA LEU A 411 14.16 -19.95 -0.10
C LEU A 411 13.87 -19.43 -1.50
N PHE A 412 14.91 -19.14 -2.26
CA PHE A 412 14.80 -18.55 -3.59
C PHE A 412 15.53 -19.41 -4.61
N LEU A 413 14.89 -19.64 -5.75
CA LEU A 413 15.46 -20.33 -6.91
C LEU A 413 15.13 -19.53 -8.16
N ALA A 414 16.15 -19.13 -8.91
CA ALA A 414 16.02 -18.56 -10.24
C ALA A 414 16.61 -19.51 -11.28
N TYR A 415 16.05 -19.46 -12.49
CA TYR A 415 16.49 -20.20 -13.66
C TYR A 415 16.27 -19.34 -14.90
N ALA A 416 17.27 -19.27 -15.77
CA ALA A 416 17.16 -18.59 -17.07
C ALA A 416 17.60 -19.51 -18.20
N ASN A 417 16.94 -19.35 -19.35
CA ASN A 417 17.31 -20.02 -20.59
C ASN A 417 17.18 -19.02 -21.74
N ASP A 418 18.29 -18.75 -22.42
CA ASP A 418 18.43 -17.79 -23.53
C ASP A 418 18.20 -18.46 -24.91
N TYR A 419 17.76 -19.72 -24.93
CA TYR A 419 17.66 -20.60 -26.11
C TYR A 419 18.93 -20.73 -26.97
N GLN A 420 20.09 -20.25 -26.51
CA GLN A 420 21.34 -20.39 -27.22
C GLN A 420 21.96 -21.77 -26.95
N SER A 421 22.42 -22.45 -27.99
CA SER A 421 22.91 -23.83 -27.85
C SER A 421 24.34 -23.95 -27.28
N GLU A 422 25.04 -22.83 -27.13
CA GLU A 422 26.46 -22.78 -26.75
C GLU A 422 26.68 -22.43 -25.26
N THR A 423 25.67 -21.86 -24.61
CA THR A 423 25.63 -21.57 -23.17
C THR A 423 24.80 -22.64 -22.46
N LYS A 424 25.25 -23.04 -21.26
CA LYS A 424 24.40 -23.81 -20.35
C LYS A 424 23.35 -22.86 -19.78
N ASP A 425 22.23 -23.45 -19.38
CA ASP A 425 21.18 -22.73 -18.65
C ASP A 425 21.73 -22.12 -17.34
N ASP A 426 21.31 -20.90 -17.05
CA ASP A 426 21.70 -20.20 -15.84
C ASP A 426 20.75 -20.55 -14.70
N TYR A 427 21.27 -20.66 -13.49
CA TYR A 427 20.47 -20.93 -12.31
C TYR A 427 21.10 -20.34 -11.05
N ARG A 428 20.26 -19.97 -10.10
CA ARG A 428 20.68 -19.44 -8.79
C ARG A 428 19.81 -20.05 -7.70
N PHE A 429 20.44 -20.54 -6.65
CA PHE A 429 19.77 -21.01 -5.44
C PHE A 429 20.26 -20.18 -4.26
N GLU A 430 19.34 -19.67 -3.45
CA GLU A 430 19.65 -18.82 -2.30
C GLU A 430 18.77 -19.13 -1.08
N ILE A 431 19.37 -18.99 0.09
CA ILE A 431 18.63 -18.83 1.35
C ILE A 431 18.76 -17.37 1.75
N LYS A 432 17.66 -16.61 1.66
CA LYS A 432 17.60 -15.19 2.06
C LYS A 432 17.19 -15.08 3.52
N TYR A 433 17.89 -14.27 4.32
CA TYR A 433 17.59 -13.96 5.71
C TYR A 433 17.25 -12.48 5.86
N PHE A 434 16.18 -12.19 6.60
CA PHE A 434 15.63 -10.85 6.79
C PHE A 434 15.69 -10.46 8.27
N ALA A 435 16.41 -9.38 8.55
CA ALA A 435 16.39 -8.66 9.82
C ALA A 435 15.81 -7.25 9.59
N ASP A 436 15.67 -6.49 10.68
CA ASP A 436 14.89 -5.25 10.66
C ASP A 436 15.47 -4.13 9.77
N TYR A 437 16.78 -4.13 9.54
CA TYR A 437 17.50 -3.13 8.71
C TYR A 437 18.56 -3.76 7.81
N PHE A 438 18.55 -5.08 7.72
CA PHE A 438 19.61 -5.84 7.07
C PHE A 438 19.04 -7.12 6.48
N GLN A 439 19.42 -7.41 5.25
CA GLN A 439 19.18 -8.71 4.64
C GLN A 439 20.52 -9.34 4.27
N SER A 440 20.55 -10.66 4.26
CA SER A 440 21.70 -11.39 3.69
C SER A 440 21.24 -12.67 3.07
N SER A 441 21.86 -13.04 1.96
CA SER A 441 21.63 -14.32 1.31
C SER A 441 22.91 -15.11 1.19
N LEU A 442 22.77 -16.43 1.21
CA LEU A 442 23.85 -17.35 0.87
C LEU A 442 23.36 -18.26 -0.25
N GLY A 443 24.13 -18.30 -1.33
CA GLY A 443 23.71 -18.97 -2.55
C GLY A 443 24.81 -19.70 -3.32
N TYR A 444 24.35 -20.44 -4.31
CA TYR A 444 25.14 -21.13 -5.30
C TYR A 444 24.45 -20.99 -6.65
N GLY A 445 25.22 -20.70 -7.69
CA GLY A 445 24.67 -20.52 -9.02
C GLY A 445 25.64 -20.90 -10.13
N GLN A 446 25.10 -20.91 -11.34
CA GLN A 446 25.84 -20.95 -12.58
C GLN A 446 25.33 -19.82 -13.46
N GLN A 447 26.26 -19.02 -13.98
CA GLN A 447 25.95 -17.95 -14.93
C GLN A 447 27.07 -17.86 -15.96
N ARG A 448 26.73 -17.67 -17.23
CA ARG A 448 27.72 -17.54 -18.32
C ARG A 448 28.73 -18.73 -18.34
N ASN A 449 28.22 -19.95 -18.14
CA ASN A 449 28.97 -21.21 -18.06
C ASN A 449 29.94 -21.39 -16.87
N GLU A 450 29.93 -20.50 -15.88
CA GLU A 450 30.82 -20.57 -14.72
C GLU A 450 30.02 -20.75 -13.43
N GLU A 451 30.50 -21.62 -12.54
CA GLU A 451 29.87 -21.87 -11.25
C GLU A 451 30.41 -20.96 -10.15
N TYR A 452 29.54 -20.47 -9.26
CA TYR A 452 29.92 -19.56 -8.19
C TYR A 452 29.16 -19.81 -6.88
N TYR A 453 29.80 -19.43 -5.77
CA TYR A 453 29.11 -19.17 -4.50
C TYR A 453 28.82 -17.67 -4.37
N LEU A 454 27.66 -17.35 -3.81
CA LEU A 454 27.20 -15.98 -3.59
C LEU A 454 26.97 -15.75 -2.10
N LEU A 455 27.47 -14.62 -1.59
CA LEU A 455 27.07 -14.06 -0.32
C LEU A 455 26.59 -12.63 -0.61
N SER A 456 25.27 -12.44 -0.60
CA SER A 456 24.67 -11.12 -0.76
C SER A 456 24.35 -10.50 0.59
N SER A 457 24.38 -9.17 0.64
CA SER A 457 23.88 -8.42 1.78
C SER A 457 23.36 -7.06 1.35
N SER A 458 22.19 -6.70 1.88
CA SER A 458 21.64 -5.36 1.74
C SER A 458 21.44 -4.72 3.11
N PHE A 459 21.67 -3.42 3.19
CA PHE A 459 21.48 -2.63 4.40
C PHE A 459 20.91 -1.27 4.04
N GLY A 460 19.81 -0.91 4.69
CA GLY A 460 19.15 0.38 4.55
C GLY A 460 19.01 1.03 5.92
N LYS A 461 19.33 2.32 6.01
CA LYS A 461 19.07 3.08 7.22
C LYS A 461 18.66 4.51 6.89
N THR A 462 17.41 4.81 7.26
CA THR A 462 16.87 6.18 7.24
C THR A 462 17.32 6.94 8.48
N GLY A 463 17.84 8.15 8.30
CA GLY A 463 18.29 9.06 9.35
C GLY A 463 17.54 10.39 9.32
N ASN A 464 17.84 11.27 10.28
CA ASN A 464 17.23 12.62 10.29
C ASN A 464 17.88 13.59 9.27
N LEU A 465 19.04 13.24 8.74
CA LEU A 465 19.87 14.11 7.90
C LEU A 465 20.39 13.42 6.65
N PHE A 466 20.52 12.09 6.71
CA PHE A 466 20.95 11.29 5.58
C PHE A 466 20.33 9.91 5.65
N ASP A 467 20.03 9.37 4.48
CA ASP A 467 19.63 8.00 4.26
C ASP A 467 20.74 7.29 3.51
N PHE A 468 20.94 6.02 3.83
CA PHE A 468 22.00 5.22 3.23
C PHE A 468 21.45 3.83 2.91
N GLU A 469 21.63 3.43 1.65
CA GLU A 469 21.24 2.13 1.14
C GLU A 469 22.43 1.48 0.43
N THR A 470 22.64 0.19 0.65
CA THR A 470 23.75 -0.55 0.06
C THR A 470 23.32 -1.97 -0.25
N GLU A 471 23.85 -2.51 -1.34
CA GLU A 471 23.75 -3.90 -1.74
C GLU A 471 25.11 -4.39 -2.17
N ASN A 472 25.55 -5.52 -1.61
CA ASN A 472 26.89 -6.06 -1.79
C ASN A 472 26.81 -7.55 -2.05
N ASP A 473 27.33 -7.94 -3.21
CA ASP A 473 27.45 -9.33 -3.64
C ASP A 473 28.92 -9.74 -3.64
N PHE A 474 29.27 -10.62 -2.71
CA PHE A 474 30.56 -11.29 -2.72
C PHE A 474 30.44 -12.61 -3.49
N ILE A 475 31.22 -12.75 -4.55
CA ILE A 475 31.11 -13.85 -5.51
C ILE A 475 32.41 -14.62 -5.51
N TYR A 476 32.35 -15.91 -5.17
CA TYR A 476 33.49 -16.81 -5.31
C TYR A 476 33.30 -17.69 -6.54
N ASN A 477 34.05 -17.40 -7.60
CA ASN A 477 34.07 -18.19 -8.82
C ASN A 477 34.84 -19.50 -8.59
N ILE A 478 34.13 -20.62 -8.72
CA ILE A 478 34.65 -21.95 -8.39
C ILE A 478 35.64 -22.41 -9.46
N ASP A 479 35.34 -22.17 -10.73
CA ASP A 479 36.14 -22.62 -11.87
C ASP A 479 37.49 -21.89 -11.95
N ARG A 480 37.48 -20.57 -11.67
CA ARG A 480 38.68 -19.73 -11.68
C ARG A 480 39.38 -19.64 -10.32
N SER A 481 38.71 -20.06 -9.25
CA SER A 481 39.18 -19.92 -7.86
C SER A 481 39.45 -18.45 -7.47
N GLU A 482 38.58 -17.54 -7.92
CA GLU A 482 38.70 -16.09 -7.71
C GLU A 482 37.55 -15.54 -6.87
N ALA A 483 37.86 -14.54 -6.04
CA ALA A 483 36.85 -13.78 -5.29
C ALA A 483 36.65 -12.42 -5.95
N LYS A 484 35.40 -12.10 -6.26
CA LYS A 484 34.94 -10.88 -6.91
C LYS A 484 33.84 -10.22 -6.09
N VAL A 485 33.57 -8.95 -6.38
CA VAL A 485 32.58 -8.13 -5.68
C VAL A 485 31.81 -7.29 -6.69
N LEU A 486 30.50 -7.23 -6.49
CA LEU A 486 29.62 -6.19 -7.01
C LEU A 486 29.04 -5.43 -5.81
N SER A 487 29.14 -4.10 -5.81
CA SER A 487 28.66 -3.24 -4.72
C SER A 487 27.96 -2.03 -5.30
N SER A 488 26.73 -1.80 -4.85
CA SER A 488 25.91 -0.64 -5.17
C SER A 488 25.59 0.11 -3.89
N ASN A 489 25.71 1.44 -3.92
CA ASN A 489 25.52 2.28 -2.75
C ASN A 489 24.79 3.56 -3.16
N ILE A 490 23.76 3.94 -2.41
CA ILE A 490 23.02 5.18 -2.58
C ILE A 490 23.05 5.95 -1.26
N ILE A 491 23.35 7.24 -1.33
CA ILE A 491 23.37 8.15 -0.18
C ILE A 491 22.48 9.34 -0.51
N HIS A 492 21.40 9.51 0.26
CA HIS A 492 20.55 10.70 0.17
C HIS A 492 20.84 11.64 1.33
N LEU A 493 21.04 12.93 1.04
CA LEU A 493 21.29 13.98 2.01
C LEU A 493 20.20 15.04 1.93
N ASP A 494 19.41 15.15 3.00
CA ASP A 494 18.34 16.13 3.08
C ASP A 494 18.89 17.53 3.41
N LEU A 495 18.71 18.46 2.47
CA LEU A 495 19.16 19.86 2.59
C LEU A 495 18.00 20.81 2.93
N GLY A 496 16.80 20.27 3.16
CA GLY A 496 15.60 21.01 3.55
C GLY A 496 14.34 20.38 2.95
N SER A 497 13.23 21.13 2.94
CA SER A 497 11.94 20.60 2.46
C SER A 497 11.80 20.50 0.94
N LYS A 498 12.78 20.96 0.18
CA LYS A 498 12.74 21.04 -1.29
C LYS A 498 14.04 20.65 -1.97
N TRP A 499 15.13 20.51 -1.23
CA TRP A 499 16.45 20.29 -1.79
C TRP A 499 17.04 19.06 -1.14
N ASN A 500 17.54 18.15 -1.96
CA ASN A 500 18.34 17.02 -1.51
C ASN A 500 19.55 16.84 -2.43
N LEU A 501 20.55 16.13 -1.92
CA LEU A 501 21.72 15.70 -2.68
C LEU A 501 21.75 14.18 -2.64
N GLU A 502 21.80 13.54 -3.79
CA GLU A 502 21.89 12.10 -3.92
C GLU A 502 23.24 11.72 -4.54
N SER A 503 23.87 10.67 -4.03
CA SER A 503 25.09 10.13 -4.59
C SER A 503 24.97 8.63 -4.70
N SER A 504 25.25 8.13 -5.90
CA SER A 504 25.20 6.70 -6.23
C SER A 504 26.58 6.23 -6.66
N ILE A 505 27.02 5.08 -6.16
CA ILE A 505 28.32 4.48 -6.46
C ILE A 505 28.13 3.00 -6.75
N VAL A 506 28.62 2.57 -7.91
CA VAL A 506 28.64 1.16 -8.33
C VAL A 506 30.09 0.73 -8.56
N TYR A 507 30.47 -0.40 -7.98
CA TYR A 507 31.75 -1.06 -8.23
C TYR A 507 31.52 -2.52 -8.57
N ASN A 508 31.98 -2.96 -9.75
CA ASN A 508 31.85 -4.32 -10.23
C ASN A 508 33.18 -4.84 -10.80
N ASN A 509 33.80 -5.83 -10.16
CA ASN A 509 34.99 -6.47 -10.74
C ASN A 509 34.75 -7.93 -11.19
N THR A 510 33.47 -8.33 -11.27
CA THR A 510 33.05 -9.61 -11.83
C THR A 510 32.56 -9.45 -13.26
N ASN A 511 32.68 -10.52 -14.05
CA ASN A 511 32.04 -10.62 -15.37
C ASN A 511 30.84 -11.59 -15.34
N LEU A 512 30.46 -12.06 -14.14
CA LEU A 512 29.37 -13.02 -13.96
C LEU A 512 28.00 -12.33 -13.82
N LEU A 513 27.96 -11.24 -13.06
CA LEU A 513 26.76 -10.42 -12.84
C LEU A 513 26.93 -9.10 -13.56
N ASP A 514 25.83 -8.57 -14.05
CA ASP A 514 25.80 -7.31 -14.74
C ASP A 514 25.85 -6.15 -13.74
N SER A 515 26.61 -5.13 -14.11
CA SER A 515 26.75 -3.89 -13.38
C SER A 515 25.49 -3.08 -13.58
N PRO A 516 24.80 -2.67 -12.50
CA PRO A 516 23.79 -1.64 -12.61
C PRO A 516 24.36 -0.39 -13.28
N ILE A 517 23.70 0.11 -14.31
CA ILE A 517 24.16 1.28 -15.07
C ILE A 517 23.53 2.54 -14.48
N ILE A 518 24.37 3.45 -14.01
CA ILE A 518 23.96 4.76 -13.47
C ILE A 518 24.51 5.94 -14.29
N TYR A 519 25.29 5.66 -15.33
CA TYR A 519 25.88 6.68 -16.20
C TYR A 519 24.91 7.08 -17.32
N ARG A 520 24.53 8.36 -17.37
CA ARG A 520 23.51 8.88 -18.32
C ARG A 520 24.07 9.39 -19.66
N GLY A 521 25.36 9.21 -19.91
CA GLY A 521 26.00 9.60 -21.17
C GLY A 521 25.78 8.55 -22.27
N GLN A 522 26.86 8.05 -22.85
CA GLN A 522 26.80 6.89 -23.74
C GLN A 522 26.42 5.58 -23.03
N SER A 523 25.93 4.61 -23.80
CA SER A 523 25.69 3.25 -23.30
C SER A 523 27.01 2.60 -22.88
N LEU A 524 27.03 2.06 -21.66
CA LEU A 524 28.19 1.37 -21.11
C LEU A 524 28.06 -0.16 -21.24
N SER A 525 29.18 -0.86 -21.06
CA SER A 525 29.17 -2.32 -20.94
C SER A 525 28.48 -2.75 -19.65
N GLU A 526 27.74 -3.85 -19.70
CA GLU A 526 27.19 -4.55 -18.53
C GLU A 526 28.28 -4.98 -17.52
N THR A 527 29.56 -4.94 -17.86
CA THR A 527 30.67 -5.27 -16.94
C THR A 527 31.53 -4.07 -16.56
N THR A 528 30.94 -2.87 -16.53
CA THR A 528 31.67 -1.63 -16.20
C THR A 528 32.20 -1.66 -14.76
N GLU A 529 33.47 -1.33 -14.55
CA GLU A 529 34.13 -1.56 -13.25
C GLU A 529 33.72 -0.58 -12.17
N PHE A 530 33.74 0.72 -12.47
CA PHE A 530 33.40 1.75 -11.51
C PHE A 530 32.50 2.80 -12.12
N GLN A 531 31.48 3.19 -11.37
CA GLN A 531 30.58 4.28 -11.73
C GLN A 531 30.27 5.11 -10.49
N ALA A 532 30.12 6.42 -10.69
CA ALA A 532 29.66 7.34 -9.67
C ALA A 532 28.73 8.38 -10.29
N ALA A 533 27.60 8.64 -9.63
CA ALA A 533 26.65 9.69 -10.00
C ALA A 533 26.43 10.62 -8.80
N LEU A 534 26.20 11.90 -9.09
CA LEU A 534 25.87 12.92 -8.11
C LEU A 534 24.72 13.78 -8.63
N ASP A 535 23.61 13.78 -7.92
CA ASP A 535 22.39 14.48 -8.27
C ASP A 535 22.05 15.56 -7.25
N PHE A 536 21.94 16.81 -7.71
CA PHE A 536 21.46 17.92 -6.90
C PHE A 536 20.01 18.21 -7.25
N ASN A 537 19.10 17.68 -6.44
CA ASN A 537 17.67 17.68 -6.73
C ASN A 537 16.95 18.84 -6.06
N TYR A 538 16.10 19.50 -6.83
CA TYR A 538 15.00 20.33 -6.36
C TYR A 538 13.69 19.55 -6.52
N ASN A 539 12.92 19.38 -5.45
CA ASN A 539 11.58 18.81 -5.50
C ASN A 539 10.55 19.84 -4.99
N HIS A 540 9.54 20.13 -5.81
CA HIS A 540 8.39 20.91 -5.41
C HIS A 540 7.15 20.05 -5.29
N GLN A 541 6.70 19.87 -4.06
CA GLN A 541 5.40 19.29 -3.75
C GLN A 541 4.30 20.33 -3.98
N PHE A 542 3.31 20.00 -4.81
CA PHE A 542 2.14 20.82 -5.02
C PHE A 542 1.24 20.80 -3.77
N ILE A 543 0.49 21.90 -3.58
CA ILE A 543 -0.58 21.94 -2.58
C ILE A 543 -1.75 21.12 -3.11
N ASP A 544 -2.21 21.48 -4.31
CA ASP A 544 -3.26 20.79 -5.04
C ASP A 544 -2.64 19.87 -6.10
N PRO A 545 -3.05 18.59 -6.17
CA PRO A 545 -2.54 17.70 -7.20
C PRO A 545 -2.92 18.18 -8.61
N ILE A 546 -2.04 17.92 -9.58
CA ILE A 546 -2.32 18.19 -10.99
C ILE A 546 -2.89 16.93 -11.62
N TYR A 547 -4.12 17.03 -12.14
CA TYR A 547 -4.78 15.93 -12.83
C TYR A 547 -4.51 15.94 -14.33
N LEU A 548 -4.09 14.80 -14.86
CA LEU A 548 -3.84 14.57 -16.28
C LEU A 548 -4.84 13.51 -16.79
N GLY A 549 -5.69 13.89 -17.74
CA GLY A 549 -6.67 12.96 -18.33
C GLY A 549 -7.79 12.48 -17.39
N GLY A 550 -7.79 12.87 -16.11
CA GLY A 550 -8.79 12.48 -15.11
C GLY A 550 -8.54 11.15 -14.41
N PHE A 551 -7.40 10.50 -14.68
CA PHE A 551 -7.00 9.22 -14.08
C PHE A 551 -5.54 9.23 -13.60
N PHE A 552 -4.69 10.08 -14.18
CA PHE A 552 -3.37 10.37 -13.66
C PHE A 552 -3.38 11.61 -12.79
N GLN A 553 -2.56 11.55 -11.76
CA GLN A 553 -2.34 12.63 -10.81
C GLN A 553 -0.84 12.75 -10.57
N THR A 554 -0.33 13.99 -10.57
CA THR A 554 0.98 14.26 -10.00
C THR A 554 0.87 15.17 -8.80
N THR A 555 1.67 14.88 -7.78
CA THR A 555 1.75 15.68 -6.55
C THR A 555 3.05 16.46 -6.45
N ASP A 556 3.95 16.29 -7.41
CA ASP A 556 5.28 16.83 -7.34
C ASP A 556 5.88 17.08 -8.73
N ILE A 557 6.81 18.02 -8.76
CA ILE A 557 7.71 18.20 -9.89
C ILE A 557 9.11 18.39 -9.35
N GLY A 558 10.04 17.60 -9.87
CA GLY A 558 11.44 17.72 -9.58
C GLY A 558 12.22 18.24 -10.78
N ALA A 559 13.35 18.87 -10.46
CA ALA A 559 14.37 19.27 -11.42
C ALA A 559 15.73 19.03 -10.77
N TYR A 560 16.69 18.53 -11.53
CA TYR A 560 17.98 18.18 -10.97
C TYR A 560 19.13 18.55 -11.91
N LEU A 561 20.28 18.79 -11.30
CA LEU A 561 21.57 18.89 -11.99
C LEU A 561 22.36 17.64 -11.64
N PHE A 562 23.06 17.07 -12.61
CA PHE A 562 23.83 15.88 -12.36
C PHE A 562 25.22 15.91 -12.97
N ALA A 563 26.10 15.11 -12.38
CA ALA A 563 27.42 14.77 -12.91
C ALA A 563 27.70 13.29 -12.65
N ASP A 564 28.04 12.58 -13.72
CA ASP A 564 28.29 11.16 -13.72
C ASP A 564 29.74 10.89 -14.19
N TYR A 565 30.31 9.82 -13.67
CA TYR A 565 31.66 9.36 -13.99
C TYR A 565 31.65 7.83 -14.12
N TYR A 566 32.41 7.31 -15.08
CA TYR A 566 32.72 5.88 -15.14
C TYR A 566 34.20 5.65 -15.38
N GLU A 567 34.69 4.50 -14.94
CA GLU A 567 36.04 4.01 -15.18
C GLU A 567 36.02 2.51 -15.47
N ASN A 568 36.72 2.13 -16.54
CA ASN A 568 36.99 0.76 -16.98
C ASN A 568 38.49 0.57 -17.18
N GLU A 569 38.95 -0.68 -17.37
CA GLU A 569 40.37 -0.98 -17.58
C GLU A 569 41.01 -0.16 -18.72
N GLU A 570 40.25 0.18 -19.76
CA GLU A 570 40.76 0.84 -20.97
C GLU A 570 40.41 2.34 -21.04
N ASN A 571 39.26 2.75 -20.52
CA ASN A 571 38.70 4.09 -20.72
C ASN A 571 38.00 4.61 -19.45
N SER A 572 37.89 5.93 -19.35
CA SER A 572 37.06 6.61 -18.37
C SER A 572 36.31 7.74 -19.06
N GLY A 573 35.15 8.11 -18.56
CA GLY A 573 34.39 9.22 -19.13
C GLY A 573 33.54 9.93 -18.10
N GLU A 574 33.13 11.14 -18.47
CA GLU A 574 32.43 12.09 -17.62
C GLU A 574 31.20 12.56 -18.37
N THR A 575 30.08 12.72 -17.68
CA THR A 575 28.88 13.32 -18.25
C THR A 575 28.32 14.31 -17.24
N ALA A 576 27.74 15.40 -17.72
CA ALA A 576 26.96 16.29 -16.87
C ALA A 576 25.70 16.77 -17.59
N GLY A 577 24.68 17.08 -16.82
CA GLY A 577 23.40 17.42 -17.41
C GLY A 577 22.40 18.01 -16.44
N ILE A 578 21.19 18.15 -16.97
CA ILE A 578 20.02 18.60 -16.25
C ILE A 578 18.87 17.63 -16.50
N GLY A 579 18.00 17.44 -15.53
CA GLY A 579 16.82 16.62 -15.70
C GLY A 579 15.60 17.15 -14.97
N LEU A 580 14.46 16.55 -15.31
CA LEU A 580 13.15 16.81 -14.76
C LEU A 580 12.51 15.47 -14.44
N ASN A 581 12.00 15.31 -13.23
CA ASN A 581 11.31 14.10 -12.83
C ASN A 581 9.97 14.40 -12.14
N SER A 582 9.09 13.41 -12.11
CA SER A 582 7.80 13.48 -11.43
C SER A 582 7.24 12.08 -11.20
N GLN A 583 6.46 11.93 -10.12
CA GLN A 583 5.71 10.70 -9.87
C GLN A 583 4.25 10.89 -10.34
N LEU A 584 3.84 10.10 -11.34
CA LEU A 584 2.47 10.10 -11.86
C LEU A 584 1.66 8.95 -11.25
N PHE A 585 0.77 9.22 -10.31
CA PHE A 585 -0.08 8.23 -9.69
C PHE A 585 -1.28 7.87 -10.57
N LEU A 586 -1.45 6.58 -10.87
CA LEU A 586 -2.67 6.04 -11.48
C LEU A 586 -3.71 5.80 -10.39
N LEU A 587 -4.85 6.51 -10.46
CA LEU A 587 -5.93 6.43 -9.46
C LEU A 587 -5.46 6.68 -8.01
N GLY A 588 -4.34 7.38 -7.81
CA GLY A 588 -3.77 7.64 -6.48
C GLY A 588 -3.16 6.41 -5.77
N LEU A 589 -2.92 5.31 -6.49
CA LEU A 589 -2.45 4.05 -5.91
C LEU A 589 -0.95 3.80 -6.11
N ARG A 590 -0.54 3.52 -7.34
CA ARG A 590 0.86 3.23 -7.72
C ARG A 590 1.40 4.36 -8.59
N PRO A 591 2.61 4.86 -8.31
CA PRO A 591 3.25 5.85 -9.14
C PRO A 591 3.85 5.23 -10.41
N ILE A 592 3.86 6.00 -11.48
CA ILE A 592 4.70 5.84 -12.65
C ILE A 592 5.82 6.87 -12.50
N ALA A 593 7.07 6.40 -12.48
CA ALA A 593 8.22 7.28 -12.49
C ALA A 593 8.39 7.86 -13.90
N LEU A 594 8.42 9.19 -14.00
CA LEU A 594 8.77 9.90 -15.22
C LEU A 594 10.07 10.64 -14.98
N ASP A 595 11.09 10.37 -15.80
CA ASP A 595 12.35 11.11 -15.80
C ASP A 595 12.72 11.54 -17.23
N LEU A 596 13.10 12.79 -17.41
CA LEU A 596 13.57 13.36 -18.66
C LEU A 596 14.86 14.11 -18.39
N TYR A 597 15.96 13.69 -19.02
CA TYR A 597 17.25 14.33 -18.85
C TYR A 597 17.91 14.70 -20.17
N PHE A 598 18.75 15.74 -20.09
CA PHE A 598 19.62 16.21 -21.15
C PHE A 598 21.05 16.16 -20.62
N ALA A 599 21.88 15.33 -21.23
CA ALA A 599 23.26 15.10 -20.85
C ALA A 599 24.20 15.56 -21.97
N TYR A 600 25.39 16.02 -21.60
CA TYR A 600 26.50 16.15 -22.52
C TYR A 600 27.59 15.17 -22.10
N ASP A 601 27.92 14.25 -22.99
CA ASP A 601 29.01 13.29 -22.80
C ASP A 601 30.33 13.94 -23.22
N PHE A 602 31.25 14.09 -22.26
CA PHE A 602 32.52 14.77 -22.51
C PHE A 602 33.53 13.91 -23.26
N GLU A 603 33.37 12.58 -23.24
CA GLU A 603 34.27 11.65 -23.95
C GLU A 603 33.86 11.50 -25.42
N GLU A 604 32.57 11.33 -25.68
CA GLU A 604 32.04 11.24 -27.05
C GLU A 604 31.81 12.60 -27.72
N GLU A 605 31.90 13.70 -26.96
CA GLU A 605 31.56 15.07 -27.38
C GLU A 605 30.16 15.17 -28.02
N ASP A 606 29.17 14.50 -27.41
CA ASP A 606 27.81 14.37 -27.97
C ASP A 606 26.71 14.74 -26.95
N ASP A 607 25.60 15.26 -27.46
CA ASP A 607 24.40 15.59 -26.69
C ASP A 607 23.49 14.35 -26.58
N ARG A 608 23.06 14.02 -25.36
CA ARG A 608 22.15 12.90 -25.07
C ARG A 608 20.84 13.41 -24.48
N VAL A 609 19.75 12.74 -24.85
CA VAL A 609 18.43 12.96 -24.27
C VAL A 609 17.88 11.59 -23.87
N GLY A 610 17.60 11.42 -22.58
CA GLY A 610 16.94 10.22 -22.07
C GLY A 610 15.54 10.55 -21.58
N LEU A 611 14.61 9.63 -21.85
CA LEU A 611 13.26 9.66 -21.31
C LEU A 611 13.00 8.29 -20.69
N GLU A 612 12.92 8.26 -19.37
CA GLU A 612 12.64 7.05 -18.61
C GLU A 612 11.20 7.08 -18.10
N LEU A 613 10.51 5.98 -18.33
CA LEU A 613 9.14 5.74 -17.91
C LEU A 613 9.08 4.40 -17.17
N GLY A 614 9.23 4.44 -15.85
CA GLY A 614 9.17 3.25 -15.01
C GLY A 614 7.75 2.97 -14.54
N TYR A 615 7.22 1.79 -14.85
CA TYR A 615 5.97 1.32 -14.25
C TYR A 615 5.98 -0.19 -14.00
N GLU A 616 5.77 -0.55 -12.73
CA GLU A 616 5.53 -1.94 -12.31
C GLU A 616 4.03 -2.18 -12.16
N PHE A 617 3.47 -2.95 -13.11
CA PHE A 617 2.04 -3.28 -13.14
C PHE A 617 1.73 -4.64 -12.51
#